data_AF-A0A348UYA4-F1
#
_entry.id   AF-A0A348UYA4-F1
#
_cell.length_a   1.000
_cell.length_b   1.000
_cell.length_c   1.000
_cell.angle_alpha   90.00
_cell.angle_beta   90.00
_cell.angle_gamma   90.00
#
_symmetry.space_group_name_H-M   'P 1'
#
loop_
_entity.id
_entity.type
_entity.pdbx_description
1 polymer ?
#
loop_
_entity_poly.entity_id
_entity_poly.type
_entity_poly.pdbx_seq_one_letter_code
_entity_poly.pdbx_strand_id
1 'polypeptide(L)'
;MAVIGEAFKMCKKRISVSAVTMVFAFVLGFQEPTLAGNSLLDQGASLIKSMDKSGSSERSDSSDGSSSSAGSLTSSEIISGLKEALETGAGTVVSRLGTENGFNSDSSVHIPLPSYLSKAQTLMDKAGMGSYTKDLELKLNRAAEAATPKAKALFLNAISQMSFDDATSILNGADDAATQYFKEKTSDDLTEAFTPVIENSLEEIGAVQSYNQMMEKYKSLPLVPDVKGNLVDYTVEQA
;
A
#
# COMPACT_ATOMS: atom_id res chain seq x y z
N MET A 1 -25.02 -34.75 -1.93
CA MET A 1 -23.78 -34.03 -2.31
C MET A 1 -24.00 -32.64 -2.92
N ALA A 2 -25.24 -32.15 -3.14
CA ALA A 2 -25.47 -30.83 -3.75
C ALA A 2 -25.39 -29.62 -2.80
N VAL A 3 -25.51 -29.82 -1.47
CA VAL A 3 -25.59 -28.71 -0.49
C VAL A 3 -24.22 -28.11 -0.14
N ILE A 4 -23.13 -28.88 -0.31
CA ILE A 4 -21.76 -28.42 -0.02
C ILE A 4 -21.21 -27.54 -1.15
N GLY A 5 -21.69 -27.73 -2.39
CA GLY A 5 -21.31 -26.92 -3.55
C GLY A 5 -21.84 -25.49 -3.52
N GLU A 6 -23.09 -25.29 -3.08
CA GLU A 6 -23.70 -23.97 -2.90
C GLU A 6 -23.03 -23.17 -1.76
N ALA A 7 -22.64 -23.85 -0.67
CA ALA A 7 -21.92 -23.22 0.45
C ALA A 7 -20.53 -22.72 0.03
N PHE A 8 -19.82 -23.44 -0.84
CA PHE A 8 -18.52 -23.01 -1.36
C PHE A 8 -18.65 -21.83 -2.34
N LYS A 9 -19.73 -21.79 -3.13
CA LYS A 9 -20.05 -20.70 -4.08
C LYS A 9 -20.45 -19.40 -3.36
N MET A 10 -21.18 -19.51 -2.25
CA MET A 10 -21.52 -18.39 -1.37
C MET A 10 -20.28 -17.87 -0.60
N CYS A 11 -19.37 -18.75 -0.20
CA CYS A 11 -18.13 -18.36 0.48
C CYS A 11 -17.16 -17.65 -0.47
N LYS A 12 -17.01 -18.11 -1.73
CA LYS A 12 -16.15 -17.46 -2.74
C LYS A 12 -16.59 -16.01 -3.01
N LYS A 13 -17.91 -15.75 -3.05
CA LYS A 13 -18.48 -14.40 -3.30
C LYS A 13 -18.32 -13.42 -2.12
N ARG A 14 -18.24 -13.91 -0.88
CA ARG A 14 -18.02 -13.06 0.31
C ARG A 14 -16.56 -12.95 0.73
N ILE A 15 -15.73 -13.96 0.41
CA ILE A 15 -14.28 -13.92 0.59
C ILE A 15 -13.64 -12.94 -0.40
N SER A 16 -14.07 -12.90 -1.67
CA SER A 16 -13.48 -11.97 -2.63
C SER A 16 -13.75 -10.50 -2.31
N VAL A 17 -14.95 -10.16 -1.83
CA VAL A 17 -15.25 -8.77 -1.45
C VAL A 17 -14.53 -8.35 -0.16
N SER A 18 -14.39 -9.25 0.82
CA SER A 18 -13.80 -8.93 2.13
C SER A 18 -12.27 -9.04 2.17
N ALA A 19 -11.66 -9.89 1.34
CA ALA A 19 -10.20 -10.01 1.23
C ALA A 19 -9.61 -8.90 0.35
N VAL A 20 -10.30 -8.50 -0.72
CA VAL A 20 -9.87 -7.39 -1.58
C VAL A 20 -9.98 -6.05 -0.84
N THR A 21 -11.01 -5.84 -0.01
CA THR A 21 -11.07 -4.65 0.88
C THR A 21 -10.03 -4.67 1.98
N MET A 22 -9.59 -5.84 2.49
CA MET A 22 -8.54 -5.92 3.52
C MET A 22 -7.15 -5.63 2.95
N VAL A 23 -6.86 -6.06 1.72
CA VAL A 23 -5.62 -5.68 1.00
C VAL A 23 -5.64 -4.18 0.66
N PHE A 24 -6.80 -3.61 0.31
CA PHE A 24 -6.93 -2.18 0.04
C PHE A 24 -6.87 -1.29 1.29
N ALA A 25 -7.35 -1.80 2.43
CA ALA A 25 -7.26 -1.11 3.72
C ALA A 25 -5.83 -1.10 4.29
N PHE A 26 -5.03 -2.14 4.03
CA PHE A 26 -3.66 -2.21 4.54
C PHE A 26 -2.65 -1.44 3.69
N VAL A 27 -2.86 -1.34 2.37
CA VAL A 27 -1.96 -0.60 1.46
C VAL A 27 -2.15 0.93 1.54
N LEU A 28 -3.31 1.44 1.98
CA LEU A 28 -3.60 2.89 1.98
C LEU A 28 -4.14 3.44 3.31
N GLY A 29 -4.08 2.68 4.40
CA GLY A 29 -4.76 3.09 5.62
C GLY A 29 -4.14 2.56 6.89
N PHE A 30 -2.87 2.87 7.17
CA PHE A 30 -2.34 3.05 8.54
C PHE A 30 -0.88 3.53 8.46
N GLN A 31 -0.67 4.85 8.28
CA GLN A 31 0.55 5.49 8.76
C GLN A 31 0.15 6.54 9.80
N GLU A 32 0.41 6.23 11.06
CA GLU A 32 0.54 7.22 12.13
C GLU A 32 1.64 8.22 11.75
N PRO A 33 1.51 9.51 12.08
CA PRO A 33 2.55 10.49 11.86
C PRO A 33 3.72 10.21 12.82
N THR A 34 4.76 9.54 12.34
CA THR A 34 6.03 9.51 13.06
C THR A 34 6.68 10.89 12.92
N LEU A 35 6.54 11.72 13.95
CA LEU A 35 7.36 12.91 14.16
C LEU A 35 8.81 12.47 14.40
N ALA A 36 9.56 12.27 13.32
CA ALA A 36 11.01 12.14 13.36
C ALA A 36 11.63 13.55 13.40
N GLY A 37 12.33 13.84 14.51
CA GLY A 37 12.86 15.15 14.85
C GLY A 37 13.83 15.76 13.83
N ASN A 38 13.70 17.09 13.71
CA ASN A 38 14.35 18.01 12.79
C ASN A 38 15.88 18.15 12.96
N SER A 39 16.68 17.12 12.71
CA SER A 39 18.15 17.24 12.81
C SER A 39 18.82 17.89 11.58
N LEU A 40 18.15 17.95 10.43
CA LEU A 40 18.74 18.42 9.16
C LEU A 40 18.51 19.93 8.94
N LEU A 41 17.35 20.43 9.37
CA LEU A 41 16.96 21.83 9.21
C LEU A 41 17.75 22.76 10.17
N ASP A 42 18.12 22.25 11.34
CA ASP A 42 18.94 22.96 12.33
C ASP A 42 20.42 23.08 11.89
N GLN A 43 20.96 22.03 11.24
CA GLN A 43 22.30 22.07 10.67
C GLN A 43 22.40 23.04 9.49
N GLY A 44 21.37 23.14 8.64
CA GLY A 44 21.32 24.11 7.53
C GLY A 44 21.27 25.56 7.99
N ALA A 45 20.52 25.88 9.04
CA ALA A 45 20.42 27.23 9.59
C ALA A 45 21.76 27.75 10.16
N SER A 46 22.58 26.85 10.71
CA SER A 46 23.90 27.20 11.26
C SER A 46 24.94 27.54 10.17
N LEU A 47 24.82 26.95 8.97
CA LEU A 47 25.67 27.23 7.82
C LEU A 47 25.32 28.59 7.17
N ILE A 48 24.03 28.89 7.04
CA ILE A 48 23.60 30.19 6.48
C ILE A 48 24.00 31.34 7.42
N LYS A 49 23.90 31.13 8.74
CA LYS A 49 24.30 32.14 9.74
C LYS A 49 25.82 32.36 9.81
N SER A 50 26.63 31.36 9.48
CA SER A 50 28.08 31.50 9.42
C SER A 50 28.57 32.14 8.12
N MET A 51 27.81 32.04 7.03
CA MET A 51 28.10 32.76 5.77
C MET A 51 27.69 34.24 5.82
N ASP A 52 26.56 34.57 6.44
CA ASP A 52 26.10 35.97 6.60
C ASP A 52 27.09 36.81 7.43
N LYS A 53 27.80 36.18 8.39
CA LYS A 53 28.79 36.86 9.24
C LYS A 53 30.18 37.02 8.61
N SER A 54 30.44 36.41 7.45
CA SER A 54 31.75 36.48 6.77
C SER A 54 31.77 37.40 5.54
N GLY A 55 30.65 38.04 5.20
CA GLY A 55 30.46 38.73 3.91
C GLY A 55 30.46 40.26 3.92
N SER A 56 30.88 40.93 4.99
CA SER A 56 31.03 42.40 4.96
C SER A 56 32.42 42.81 4.44
N SER A 57 32.57 42.82 3.12
CA SER A 57 33.53 43.69 2.43
C SER A 57 33.09 43.95 0.99
N GLU A 58 33.16 45.22 0.63
CA GLU A 58 32.57 45.91 -0.52
C GLU A 58 33.07 45.40 -1.89
N ARG A 59 32.22 45.47 -2.93
CA ARG A 59 32.35 46.34 -4.13
C ARG A 59 31.52 45.87 -5.34
N SER A 60 30.72 46.81 -5.83
CA SER A 60 30.46 47.25 -7.22
C SER A 60 30.41 46.25 -8.40
N ASP A 61 29.23 46.26 -9.04
CA ASP A 61 28.96 46.42 -10.49
C ASP A 61 29.68 45.52 -11.50
N SER A 62 28.92 44.63 -12.14
CA SER A 62 28.71 44.69 -13.59
C SER A 62 27.63 43.70 -14.04
N SER A 63 26.70 44.25 -14.80
CA SER A 63 25.67 43.61 -15.61
C SER A 63 26.15 42.42 -16.45
N ASP A 64 25.46 41.29 -16.34
CA ASP A 64 25.17 40.47 -17.51
C ASP A 64 23.69 40.07 -17.52
N GLY A 65 23.03 40.44 -18.61
CA GLY A 65 21.61 40.34 -18.81
C GLY A 65 21.23 38.92 -19.20
N SER A 66 20.70 38.18 -18.23
CA SER A 66 19.71 37.15 -18.49
C SER A 66 18.64 37.27 -17.43
N SER A 67 17.80 38.29 -17.61
CA SER A 67 16.46 38.29 -17.05
C SER A 67 15.67 37.18 -17.75
N SER A 68 15.90 35.94 -17.34
CA SER A 68 14.88 34.91 -17.47
C SER A 68 13.70 35.44 -16.68
N SER A 69 12.70 35.93 -17.40
CA SER A 69 11.37 36.15 -16.89
C SER A 69 11.01 34.91 -16.07
N ALA A 70 11.10 35.02 -14.75
CA ALA A 70 10.30 34.21 -13.84
C ALA A 70 8.86 34.66 -14.07
N GLY A 71 8.33 34.34 -15.25
CA GLY A 71 6.93 34.46 -15.56
C GLY A 71 6.23 33.64 -14.51
N SER A 72 5.36 34.29 -13.74
CA SER A 72 4.38 33.61 -12.89
C SER A 72 3.81 32.45 -13.70
N LEU A 73 4.15 31.21 -13.31
CA LEU A 73 3.63 30.02 -13.97
C LEU A 73 2.12 30.18 -14.05
N THR A 74 1.57 29.95 -15.24
CA THR A 74 0.12 29.92 -15.41
C THR A 74 -0.44 28.74 -14.61
N SER A 75 -1.65 28.88 -14.09
CA SER A 75 -2.30 27.77 -13.35
C SER A 75 -2.37 26.48 -14.19
N SER A 76 -2.42 26.60 -15.52
CA SER A 76 -2.37 25.47 -16.45
C SER A 76 -1.03 24.74 -16.46
N GLU A 77 0.10 25.46 -16.38
CA GLU A 77 1.44 24.86 -16.33
C GLU A 77 1.67 24.13 -15.01
N ILE A 78 1.22 24.72 -13.90
CA ILE A 78 1.30 24.09 -12.57
C ILE A 78 0.53 22.77 -12.55
N ILE A 79 -0.68 22.75 -13.10
CA ILE A 79 -1.51 21.54 -13.14
C ILE A 79 -0.94 20.47 -14.06
N SER A 80 -0.42 20.88 -15.22
CA SER A 80 0.23 19.94 -16.13
C SER A 80 1.47 19.31 -15.49
N GLY A 81 2.26 20.12 -14.78
CA GLY A 81 3.40 19.63 -13.99
C GLY A 81 3.00 18.70 -12.85
N LEU A 82 1.89 18.99 -12.15
CA LEU A 82 1.35 18.11 -11.11
C LEU A 82 0.93 16.75 -11.68
N LYS A 83 0.21 16.74 -12.82
CA LYS A 83 -0.19 15.50 -13.49
C LYS A 83 1.00 14.66 -13.93
N GLU A 84 1.99 15.29 -14.55
CA GLU A 84 3.23 14.62 -14.97
C GLU A 84 3.98 14.02 -13.78
N ALA A 85 4.07 14.76 -12.66
CA ALA A 85 4.69 14.29 -11.43
C ALA A 85 3.94 13.10 -10.83
N LEU A 86 2.60 13.14 -10.82
CA LEU A 86 1.77 12.03 -10.35
C LEU A 86 1.87 10.81 -11.26
N GLU A 87 1.94 11.00 -12.58
CA GLU A 87 2.11 9.91 -13.55
C GLU A 87 3.45 9.22 -13.38
N THR A 88 4.52 10.01 -13.28
CA THR A 88 5.88 9.50 -13.03
C THR A 88 5.97 8.81 -11.66
N GLY A 89 5.38 9.41 -10.63
CA GLY A 89 5.34 8.87 -9.27
C GLY A 89 4.60 7.55 -9.19
N ALA A 90 3.37 7.50 -9.71
CA ALA A 90 2.56 6.28 -9.77
C ALA A 90 3.27 5.18 -10.59
N GLY A 91 3.84 5.54 -11.74
CA GLY A 91 4.62 4.62 -12.56
C GLY A 91 5.82 4.04 -11.84
N THR A 92 6.55 4.87 -11.07
CA THR A 92 7.72 4.46 -10.30
C THR A 92 7.33 3.52 -9.15
N VAL A 93 6.30 3.88 -8.38
CA VAL A 93 5.81 3.05 -7.26
C VAL A 93 5.33 1.70 -7.75
N VAL A 94 4.49 1.67 -8.79
CA VAL A 94 4.00 0.40 -9.37
C VAL A 94 5.14 -0.43 -9.93
N SER A 95 6.12 0.19 -10.59
CA SER A 95 7.29 -0.53 -11.08
C SER A 95 8.12 -1.12 -9.94
N ARG A 96 8.30 -0.40 -8.83
CA ARG A 96 9.06 -0.86 -7.66
C ARG A 96 8.35 -2.02 -6.96
N LEU A 97 7.06 -1.84 -6.67
CA LEU A 97 6.24 -2.80 -5.94
C LEU A 97 5.90 -4.05 -6.77
N GLY A 98 5.89 -3.95 -8.10
CA GLY A 98 5.70 -5.10 -8.98
C GLY A 98 6.95 -5.97 -9.19
N THR A 99 8.10 -5.61 -8.61
CA THR A 99 9.32 -6.43 -8.68
C THR A 99 9.35 -7.51 -7.60
N GLU A 100 10.20 -8.50 -7.80
CA GLU A 100 10.42 -9.53 -6.78
C GLU A 100 10.92 -8.91 -5.47
N ASN A 101 10.18 -9.15 -4.40
CA ASN A 101 10.36 -8.63 -3.04
C ASN A 101 9.98 -7.16 -2.87
N GLY A 102 9.28 -6.58 -3.85
CA GLY A 102 8.75 -5.22 -3.76
C GLY A 102 7.78 -5.02 -2.58
N PHE A 103 7.04 -6.07 -2.20
CA PHE A 103 6.20 -6.06 -1.00
C PHE A 103 6.91 -6.70 0.19
N ASN A 104 7.50 -7.87 -0.01
CA ASN A 104 8.02 -8.69 1.11
C ASN A 104 9.22 -8.06 1.85
N SER A 105 10.00 -7.20 1.19
CA SER A 105 11.18 -6.56 1.81
C SER A 105 10.90 -5.16 2.39
N ASP A 106 9.77 -4.54 2.08
CA ASP A 106 9.46 -3.18 2.49
C ASP A 106 8.38 -3.20 3.58
N SER A 107 8.76 -2.88 4.82
CA SER A 107 7.87 -2.91 5.98
C SER A 107 6.67 -1.96 5.88
N SER A 108 6.73 -0.94 5.03
CA SER A 108 5.62 0.02 4.86
C SER A 108 4.51 -0.51 3.97
N VAL A 109 4.79 -1.53 3.15
CA VAL A 109 3.82 -2.11 2.20
C VAL A 109 3.68 -3.63 2.35
N HIS A 110 4.52 -4.26 3.16
CA HIS A 110 4.50 -5.70 3.46
C HIS A 110 3.14 -6.14 3.94
N ILE A 111 2.59 -7.20 3.33
CA ILE A 111 1.28 -7.76 3.70
C ILE A 111 1.51 -8.83 4.77
N PRO A 112 1.15 -8.57 6.05
CA PRO A 112 1.25 -9.58 7.09
C PRO A 112 0.16 -10.64 6.95
N LEU A 113 0.32 -11.74 7.68
CA LEU A 113 -0.77 -12.69 7.83
C LEU A 113 -2.02 -12.02 8.43
N PRO A 114 -3.23 -12.38 7.95
CA PRO A 114 -4.47 -11.88 8.51
C PRO A 114 -4.59 -12.14 10.02
N SER A 115 -5.19 -11.20 10.75
CA SER A 115 -5.31 -11.25 12.21
C SER A 115 -5.99 -12.50 12.75
N TYR A 116 -6.92 -13.10 12.00
CA TYR A 116 -7.57 -14.36 12.37
C TYR A 116 -6.62 -15.58 12.38
N LEU A 117 -5.46 -15.48 11.72
CA LEU A 117 -4.40 -16.50 11.73
C LEU A 117 -3.32 -16.24 12.78
N SER A 118 -3.32 -15.09 13.45
CA SER A 118 -2.27 -14.71 14.43
C SER A 118 -2.10 -15.73 15.56
N LYS A 119 -3.19 -16.32 16.06
CA LYS A 119 -3.16 -17.39 17.07
C LYS A 119 -2.51 -18.66 16.52
N ALA A 120 -2.87 -19.04 15.29
CA ALA A 120 -2.29 -20.19 14.62
C ALA A 120 -0.79 -19.99 14.38
N GLN A 121 -0.40 -18.80 13.93
CA GLN A 121 0.99 -18.40 13.76
C GLN A 121 1.79 -18.55 15.05
N THR A 122 1.33 -17.93 16.14
CA THR A 122 2.02 -17.98 17.44
C THR A 122 2.23 -19.42 17.95
N LEU A 123 1.21 -20.28 17.79
CA LEU A 123 1.29 -21.67 18.22
C LEU A 123 2.22 -22.49 17.32
N MET A 124 2.15 -22.29 16.00
CA MET A 124 3.03 -22.97 15.05
C MET A 124 4.48 -22.52 15.23
N ASP A 125 4.73 -21.24 15.50
CA ASP A 125 6.08 -20.73 15.81
C ASP A 125 6.65 -21.40 17.06
N LYS A 126 5.86 -21.49 18.14
CA LYS A 126 6.24 -22.19 19.38
C LYS A 126 6.47 -23.68 19.17
N ALA A 127 5.77 -24.30 18.24
CA ALA A 127 5.92 -25.70 17.87
C ALA A 127 7.09 -25.96 16.89
N GLY A 128 7.85 -24.93 16.50
CA GLY A 128 8.95 -25.05 15.51
C GLY A 128 8.47 -25.18 14.07
N MET A 129 7.19 -24.91 13.80
CA MET A 129 6.52 -24.99 12.49
C MET A 129 6.29 -23.61 11.85
N GLY A 130 6.97 -22.56 12.31
CA GLY A 130 6.85 -21.21 11.77
C GLY A 130 7.28 -21.03 10.31
N SER A 131 7.88 -22.05 9.68
CA SER A 131 8.17 -22.03 8.24
C SER A 131 6.89 -22.04 7.39
N TYR A 132 5.82 -22.72 7.83
CA TYR A 132 4.56 -22.79 7.08
C TYR A 132 3.81 -21.46 7.07
N THR A 133 3.85 -20.74 8.19
CA THR A 133 3.24 -19.41 8.32
C THR A 133 4.01 -18.39 7.48
N LYS A 134 5.35 -18.43 7.52
CA LYS A 134 6.21 -17.60 6.68
C LYS A 134 6.08 -17.89 5.18
N ASP A 135 5.92 -19.15 4.77
CA ASP A 135 5.68 -19.50 3.37
C ASP A 135 4.35 -18.94 2.86
N LEU A 136 3.29 -19.00 3.67
CA LEU A 136 2.01 -18.39 3.33
C LEU A 136 2.13 -16.88 3.19
N GLU A 137 2.75 -16.21 4.17
CA GLU A 137 2.98 -14.76 4.14
C GLU A 137 3.77 -14.33 2.90
N LEU A 138 4.86 -15.05 2.59
CA LEU A 138 5.64 -14.82 1.37
C LEU A 138 4.78 -14.93 0.11
N LYS A 139 3.95 -15.96 0.00
CA LYS A 139 3.08 -16.17 -1.16
C LYS A 139 1.99 -15.11 -1.31
N LEU A 140 1.47 -14.58 -0.21
CA LEU A 140 0.55 -13.44 -0.24
C LEU A 140 1.24 -12.20 -0.81
N ASN A 141 2.46 -11.90 -0.35
CA ASN A 141 3.24 -10.78 -0.87
C ASN A 141 3.61 -10.96 -2.34
N ARG A 142 4.04 -12.16 -2.74
CA ARG A 142 4.29 -12.50 -4.15
C ARG A 142 3.05 -12.33 -5.03
N ALA A 143 1.87 -12.70 -4.53
CA ALA A 143 0.62 -12.51 -5.27
C ALA A 143 0.28 -11.02 -5.46
N ALA A 144 0.56 -10.17 -4.46
CA ALA A 144 0.43 -8.73 -4.58
C ALA A 144 1.44 -8.15 -5.58
N GLU A 145 2.71 -8.59 -5.54
CA GLU A 145 3.74 -8.22 -6.53
C GLU A 145 3.27 -8.54 -7.96
N ALA A 146 2.73 -9.73 -8.20
CA ALA A 146 2.22 -10.14 -9.50
C ALA A 146 0.96 -9.37 -9.96
N ALA A 147 0.12 -8.94 -9.02
CA ALA A 147 -1.08 -8.14 -9.32
C ALA A 147 -0.77 -6.67 -9.61
N THR A 148 0.30 -6.13 -9.02
CA THR A 148 0.64 -4.71 -9.01
C THR A 148 0.81 -4.08 -10.41
N PRO A 149 1.46 -4.71 -11.39
CA PRO A 149 1.58 -4.15 -12.74
C PRO A 149 0.24 -3.84 -13.41
N LYS A 150 -0.83 -4.58 -13.07
CA LYS A 150 -2.17 -4.36 -13.62
C LYS A 150 -2.84 -3.09 -13.07
N ALA A 151 -2.33 -2.54 -11.97
CA ALA A 151 -2.86 -1.33 -11.31
C ALA A 151 -2.44 -0.08 -12.06
N LYS A 152 -1.28 -0.14 -12.75
CA LYS A 152 -0.68 1.00 -13.44
C LYS A 152 -1.68 1.69 -14.36
N ALA A 153 -2.37 0.91 -15.19
CA ALA A 153 -3.29 1.44 -16.18
C ALA A 153 -4.46 2.21 -15.53
N LEU A 154 -4.95 1.75 -14.38
CA LEU A 154 -6.04 2.41 -13.66
C LEU A 154 -5.60 3.74 -13.04
N PHE A 155 -4.41 3.78 -12.43
CA PHE A 155 -3.86 5.03 -11.89
C PHE A 155 -3.59 6.06 -12.99
N LEU A 156 -2.98 5.65 -14.11
CA LEU A 156 -2.76 6.54 -15.24
C LEU A 156 -4.07 7.06 -15.83
N ASN A 157 -5.09 6.20 -15.90
CA ASN A 157 -6.42 6.61 -16.35
C ASN A 157 -7.03 7.65 -15.40
N ALA A 158 -6.95 7.46 -14.08
CA ALA A 158 -7.45 8.41 -13.09
C ALA A 158 -6.72 9.78 -13.12
N ILE A 159 -5.42 9.79 -13.41
CA ILE A 159 -4.64 11.03 -13.62
C ILE A 159 -5.09 11.73 -14.90
N SER A 160 -5.30 10.97 -15.97
CA SER A 160 -5.75 11.54 -17.25
C SER A 160 -7.11 12.22 -17.14
N GLN A 161 -8.03 11.67 -16.34
CA GLN A 161 -9.38 12.19 -16.11
C GLN A 161 -9.44 13.30 -15.04
N MET A 162 -8.34 13.61 -14.35
CA MET A 162 -8.29 14.61 -13.30
C MET A 162 -8.68 16.00 -13.83
N SER A 163 -9.67 16.64 -13.20
CA SER A 163 -10.09 17.99 -13.56
C SER A 163 -9.12 19.06 -13.04
N PHE A 164 -9.30 20.31 -13.48
CA PHE A 164 -8.58 21.45 -12.94
C PHE A 164 -8.83 21.63 -11.44
N ASP A 165 -10.07 21.44 -11.02
CA ASP A 165 -10.49 21.60 -9.63
C ASP A 165 -9.86 20.49 -8.75
N ASP A 166 -9.87 19.23 -9.21
CA ASP A 166 -9.23 18.12 -8.51
C ASP A 166 -7.73 18.36 -8.30
N ALA A 167 -7.04 18.81 -9.36
CA ALA A 167 -5.62 19.13 -9.30
C ALA A 167 -5.33 20.28 -8.31
N THR A 168 -6.20 21.29 -8.29
CA THR A 168 -6.09 22.41 -7.36
C THR A 168 -6.37 21.97 -5.92
N SER A 169 -7.32 21.07 -5.71
CA SER A 169 -7.60 20.48 -4.39
C SER A 169 -6.46 19.62 -3.89
N ILE A 170 -5.77 18.88 -4.76
CA ILE A 170 -4.56 18.12 -4.39
C ILE A 170 -3.42 19.07 -4.02
N LEU A 171 -3.19 20.11 -4.82
CA LEU A 171 -2.10 21.07 -4.59
C LEU A 171 -2.22 21.84 -3.28
N ASN A 172 -3.46 22.22 -2.90
CA ASN A 172 -3.73 23.00 -1.69
C ASN A 172 -4.23 22.14 -0.52
N GLY A 173 -4.26 20.81 -0.71
CA GLY A 173 -4.79 19.86 0.27
C GLY A 173 -3.76 19.49 1.33
N ALA A 174 -4.15 18.54 2.19
CA ALA A 174 -3.22 17.91 3.12
C ALA A 174 -2.22 16.99 2.40
N ASP A 175 -1.20 16.51 3.12
CA ASP A 175 -0.14 15.65 2.57
C ASP A 175 -0.67 14.35 1.91
N ASP A 176 -1.87 13.91 2.28
CA ASP A 176 -2.54 12.72 1.74
C ASP A 176 -3.56 13.01 0.64
N ALA A 177 -3.73 14.27 0.20
CA ALA A 177 -4.81 14.67 -0.72
C ALA A 177 -4.78 13.90 -2.05
N ALA A 178 -3.59 13.65 -2.62
CA ALA A 178 -3.45 12.84 -3.83
C ALA A 178 -3.90 11.38 -3.57
N THR A 179 -3.54 10.82 -2.42
CA THR A 179 -3.92 9.47 -2.02
C THR A 179 -5.42 9.33 -1.86
N GLN A 180 -6.07 10.31 -1.22
CA GLN A 180 -7.51 10.32 -1.04
C GLN A 180 -8.23 10.43 -2.38
N TYR A 181 -7.75 11.30 -3.29
CA TYR A 181 -8.29 11.39 -4.64
C TYR A 181 -8.23 10.05 -5.37
N PHE A 182 -7.07 9.36 -5.35
CA PHE A 182 -6.96 8.05 -5.99
C PHE A 182 -7.89 7.02 -5.36
N LYS A 183 -7.99 7.00 -4.03
CA LYS A 183 -8.92 6.10 -3.34
C LYS A 183 -10.35 6.33 -3.81
N GLU A 184 -10.81 7.58 -3.84
CA GLU A 184 -12.16 7.90 -4.29
C GLU A 184 -12.40 7.57 -5.77
N LYS A 185 -11.45 7.89 -6.66
CA LYS A 185 -11.62 7.72 -8.11
C LYS A 185 -11.33 6.33 -8.64
N THR A 186 -10.58 5.51 -7.90
CA THR A 186 -10.13 4.20 -8.40
C THR A 186 -10.65 3.02 -7.59
N SER A 187 -11.15 3.19 -6.37
CA SER A 187 -11.51 2.04 -5.51
C SER A 187 -12.50 1.06 -6.15
N ASP A 188 -13.54 1.57 -6.80
CA ASP A 188 -14.58 0.72 -7.38
C ASP A 188 -14.05 -0.04 -8.60
N ASP A 189 -13.48 0.69 -9.57
CA ASP A 189 -12.85 0.12 -10.78
C ASP A 189 -11.72 -0.86 -10.43
N LEU A 190 -10.92 -0.50 -9.43
CA LEU A 190 -9.85 -1.35 -8.95
C LEU A 190 -10.42 -2.62 -8.33
N THR A 191 -11.43 -2.54 -7.47
CA THR A 191 -12.02 -3.74 -6.85
C THR A 191 -12.57 -4.68 -7.91
N GLU A 192 -13.29 -4.16 -8.90
CA GLU A 192 -13.85 -4.95 -9.99
C GLU A 192 -12.75 -5.60 -10.85
N ALA A 193 -11.74 -4.83 -11.27
CA ALA A 193 -10.67 -5.30 -12.12
C ALA A 193 -9.67 -6.21 -11.38
N PHE A 194 -9.41 -5.95 -10.10
CA PHE A 194 -8.38 -6.64 -9.31
C PHE A 194 -8.85 -7.93 -8.70
N THR A 195 -10.14 -8.08 -8.39
CA THR A 195 -10.65 -9.32 -7.80
C THR A 195 -10.22 -10.57 -8.58
N PRO A 196 -10.50 -10.70 -9.90
CA PRO A 196 -10.08 -11.88 -10.66
C PRO A 196 -8.55 -11.95 -10.83
N VAL A 197 -7.86 -10.82 -10.84
CA VAL A 197 -6.39 -10.78 -10.94
C VAL A 197 -5.76 -11.40 -9.69
N ILE A 198 -6.19 -10.97 -8.52
CA ILE A 198 -5.68 -11.44 -7.23
C ILE A 198 -6.03 -12.92 -7.05
N GLU A 199 -7.25 -13.34 -7.38
CA GLU A 199 -7.63 -14.76 -7.34
C GLU A 199 -6.68 -15.61 -8.20
N ASN A 200 -6.43 -15.21 -9.45
CA ASN A 200 -5.52 -15.92 -10.33
C ASN A 200 -4.07 -15.90 -9.81
N SER A 201 -3.57 -14.76 -9.33
CA SER A 201 -2.21 -14.66 -8.76
C SER A 201 -2.03 -15.57 -7.54
N LEU A 202 -3.04 -15.62 -6.66
CA LEU A 202 -3.01 -16.48 -5.47
C LEU A 202 -3.01 -17.98 -5.84
N GLU A 203 -3.74 -18.36 -6.88
CA GLU A 203 -3.76 -19.72 -7.41
C GLU A 203 -2.44 -20.10 -8.09
N GLU A 204 -1.90 -19.23 -8.93
CA GLU A 204 -0.66 -19.44 -9.69
C GLU A 204 0.56 -19.58 -8.78
N ILE A 205 0.67 -18.73 -7.76
CA ILE A 205 1.81 -18.70 -6.83
C ILE A 205 1.67 -19.74 -5.70
N GLY A 206 0.53 -20.42 -5.66
CA GLY A 206 0.31 -21.53 -4.74
C GLY A 206 -0.03 -21.10 -3.32
N ALA A 207 -0.57 -19.89 -3.13
CA ALA A 207 -0.93 -19.35 -1.81
C ALA A 207 -2.04 -20.18 -1.16
N VAL A 208 -3.00 -20.65 -1.95
CA VAL A 208 -4.10 -21.52 -1.49
C VAL A 208 -3.55 -22.87 -0.98
N GLN A 209 -2.59 -23.43 -1.68
CA GLN A 209 -1.93 -24.69 -1.35
C GLN A 209 -1.10 -24.52 -0.08
N SER A 210 -0.36 -23.42 0.06
CA SER A 210 0.37 -23.09 1.29
C SER A 210 -0.55 -22.94 2.50
N TYR A 211 -1.67 -22.23 2.33
CA TYR A 211 -2.68 -22.09 3.36
C TYR A 211 -3.22 -23.45 3.82
N ASN A 212 -3.56 -24.33 2.86
CA ASN A 212 -4.06 -25.67 3.18
C ASN A 212 -3.01 -26.51 3.93
N GLN A 213 -1.74 -26.46 3.51
CA GLN A 213 -0.64 -27.16 4.20
C GLN A 213 -0.43 -26.61 5.62
N MET A 214 -0.42 -25.29 5.79
CA MET A 214 -0.34 -24.65 7.10
C MET A 214 -1.47 -25.11 8.01
N MET A 215 -2.72 -25.10 7.52
CA MET A 215 -3.89 -25.51 8.30
C MET A 215 -3.89 -27.00 8.64
N GLU A 216 -3.38 -27.86 7.76
CA GLU A 216 -3.22 -29.28 8.03
C GLU A 216 -2.21 -29.53 9.16
N LYS A 217 -1.06 -28.84 9.12
CA LYS A 217 -0.05 -28.91 10.20
C LYS A 217 -0.57 -28.32 11.50
N TYR A 218 -1.28 -27.20 11.44
CA TYR A 218 -1.92 -26.61 12.61
C TYR A 218 -2.85 -27.62 13.30
N LYS A 219 -3.73 -28.28 12.55
CA LYS A 219 -4.67 -29.29 13.08
C LYS A 219 -4.00 -30.56 13.62
N SER A 220 -2.77 -30.85 13.19
CA SER A 220 -2.02 -32.02 13.67
C SER A 220 -1.39 -31.82 15.05
N LEU A 221 -1.33 -30.57 15.55
CA LEU A 221 -0.82 -30.27 16.87
C LEU A 221 -1.84 -30.70 17.95
N PRO A 222 -1.40 -31.33 19.05
CA PRO A 222 -2.28 -31.67 20.15
C PRO A 222 -2.75 -30.40 20.88
N LEU A 223 -4.02 -30.39 21.33
CA LEU A 223 -4.61 -29.30 22.12
C LEU A 223 -4.65 -27.92 21.43
N VAL A 224 -4.64 -27.85 20.09
CA VAL A 224 -4.89 -26.57 19.41
C VAL A 224 -6.37 -26.21 19.44
N PRO A 225 -6.72 -24.95 19.76
CA PRO A 225 -8.08 -24.46 19.60
C PRO A 225 -8.46 -24.51 18.11
N ASP A 226 -9.65 -24.99 17.78
CA ASP A 226 -10.13 -24.89 16.41
C ASP A 226 -10.18 -23.39 16.04
N VAL A 227 -9.65 -23.01 14.88
CA VAL A 227 -9.78 -21.63 14.37
C VAL A 227 -11.27 -21.31 14.08
N LYS A 228 -12.16 -22.32 14.12
CA LYS A 228 -13.63 -22.19 14.18
C LYS A 228 -14.22 -22.15 15.60
N GLY A 229 -13.44 -22.51 16.62
CA GLY A 229 -13.87 -22.73 18.01
C GLY A 229 -13.88 -21.48 18.88
N ASN A 230 -14.41 -20.37 18.39
CA ASN A 230 -14.65 -19.17 19.20
C ASN A 230 -15.84 -18.32 18.73
N LEU A 231 -16.70 -18.84 17.85
CA LEU A 231 -17.97 -18.17 17.57
C LEU A 231 -19.00 -18.44 18.67
N VAL A 232 -19.05 -19.67 19.19
CA VAL A 232 -20.05 -20.06 20.19
C VAL A 232 -19.71 -19.47 21.56
N ASP A 233 -18.46 -19.59 22.02
CA ASP A 233 -18.05 -19.08 23.33
C ASP A 233 -18.13 -17.54 23.41
N TYR A 234 -17.75 -16.83 22.34
CA TYR A 234 -17.89 -15.37 22.28
C TYR A 234 -19.35 -14.91 22.30
N THR A 235 -20.28 -15.71 21.77
CA THR A 235 -21.72 -15.39 21.80
C THR A 235 -22.34 -15.65 23.17
N VAL A 236 -21.79 -16.60 23.94
CA VAL A 236 -22.24 -16.88 25.31
C VAL A 236 -21.66 -15.89 26.31
N GLU A 237 -20.44 -15.39 26.09
CA GLU A 237 -19.82 -14.40 26.97
C GLU A 237 -20.34 -12.97 26.73
N GLN A 238 -20.93 -12.72 25.55
CA GLN A 238 -21.57 -11.45 25.19
C GLN A 238 -23.10 -11.42 25.32
N ALA A 239 -23.72 -12.53 25.77
CA ALA A 239 -25.14 -12.61 26.12
C ALA A 239 -25.32 -12.53 27.63
#